data_AF-A0A7T6ZAL9-F1
#
_entry.id   AF-A0A7T6ZAL9-F1
#
_cell.length_a   1.000
_cell.length_b   1.000
_cell.length_c   1.000
_cell.angle_alpha   90.00
_cell.angle_beta   90.00
_cell.angle_gamma   90.00
#
_symmetry.space_group_name_H-M   'P 1'
#
loop_
_entity.id
_entity.type
_entity.pdbx_description
1 polymer ?
#
loop_
_entity_poly.entity_id
_entity_poly.type
_entity_poly.pdbx_seq_one_letter_code
_entity_poly.pdbx_strand_id
1 'polypeptide(L)'
;MNRKEAMEHKGSTVLVNAHPDCVYYGKLLAIDAPDNKTWQGTVRMTGIHSVKTAHIASHLPYGEWEEVKLSGTKIKPYSGTFTRSYRASLLYAIRALEKETNTSIYELEEERQQLRDMRLELGNKRGKAEDPYLYFHLTEEHGEVVLKEQSQNEKMLLEGCPFEMDWFDPAQNQWTKIAHDRQWAFKTATGRKVRLQTKDMIRIHKEQFEPFQILLNELESPSKESLARLLHYYGFQRKHMVQCHNTLLRQLLQSEEDQHFQGVNFMTFQKNDTFLTIQHRFERVLHSDRDDYIYDRFECTSERNERQVITYSNMQTSK
;
A
#
# COMPACT_ATOMS: atom_id res chain seq x y z
N MET A 1 -35.46 37.73 -10.17
CA MET A 1 -36.76 38.27 -9.74
C MET A 1 -37.30 39.16 -10.87
N ASN A 2 -38.57 39.03 -11.22
CA ASN A 2 -39.20 39.89 -12.24
C ASN A 2 -39.58 41.27 -11.65
N ARG A 3 -39.98 42.22 -12.49
CA ARG A 3 -40.29 43.60 -12.06
C ARG A 3 -41.45 43.66 -11.04
N LYS A 4 -42.45 42.81 -11.21
CA LYS A 4 -43.64 42.77 -10.36
C LYS A 4 -43.31 42.24 -8.97
N GLU A 5 -42.59 41.12 -8.91
CA GLU A 5 -42.06 40.55 -7.66
C GLU A 5 -41.15 41.55 -6.92
N ALA A 6 -40.33 42.31 -7.65
CA ALA A 6 -39.46 43.31 -7.03
C ALA A 6 -40.26 44.37 -6.27
N MET A 7 -41.36 44.86 -6.84
CA MET A 7 -42.22 45.84 -6.19
C MET A 7 -42.88 45.28 -4.93
N GLU A 8 -43.27 44.00 -4.93
CA GLU A 8 -43.82 43.30 -3.76
C GLU A 8 -42.78 43.11 -2.64
N HIS A 9 -41.52 42.91 -3.01
CA HIS A 9 -40.40 42.75 -2.06
C HIS A 9 -39.71 44.07 -1.67
N LYS A 10 -40.22 45.24 -2.08
CA LYS A 10 -39.66 46.53 -1.66
C LYS A 10 -39.72 46.69 -0.15
N GLY A 11 -38.61 47.06 0.47
CA GLY A 11 -38.44 47.16 1.91
C GLY A 11 -38.18 45.82 2.62
N SER A 12 -38.26 44.70 1.91
CA SER A 12 -37.99 43.36 2.46
C SER A 12 -36.53 42.93 2.28
N THR A 13 -36.14 41.88 2.99
CA THR A 13 -34.84 41.22 2.81
C THR A 13 -34.82 40.43 1.50
N VAL A 14 -33.73 40.55 0.75
CA VAL A 14 -33.47 39.88 -0.52
C VAL A 14 -32.07 39.27 -0.52
N LEU A 15 -31.83 38.29 -1.38
CA LEU A 15 -30.50 37.74 -1.63
C LEU A 15 -29.85 38.48 -2.80
N VAL A 16 -28.57 38.81 -2.64
CA VAL A 16 -27.81 39.60 -3.60
C VAL A 16 -26.57 38.84 -4.07
N ASN A 17 -26.56 38.47 -5.34
CA ASN A 17 -25.44 37.80 -6.02
C ASN A 17 -24.56 38.84 -6.73
N ALA A 18 -23.94 39.72 -5.97
CA ALA A 18 -23.11 40.79 -6.54
C ALA A 18 -21.72 40.28 -6.98
N HIS A 19 -21.23 39.20 -6.37
CA HIS A 19 -19.94 38.55 -6.62
C HIS A 19 -20.13 37.03 -6.84
N PRO A 20 -19.35 36.37 -7.73
CA PRO A 20 -19.48 34.92 -7.99
C PRO A 20 -19.33 34.02 -6.76
N ASP A 21 -18.55 34.48 -5.80
CA ASP A 21 -18.14 33.74 -4.59
C ASP A 21 -18.75 34.27 -3.30
N CYS A 22 -19.67 35.23 -3.36
CA CYS A 22 -20.35 35.76 -2.18
C CYS A 22 -21.79 36.15 -2.46
N VAL A 23 -22.68 35.70 -1.59
CA VAL A 23 -24.10 36.05 -1.60
C VAL A 23 -24.39 36.83 -0.33
N TYR A 24 -25.04 37.98 -0.48
CA TYR A 24 -25.40 38.86 0.64
C TYR A 24 -26.88 38.79 0.97
N TYR A 25 -27.21 39.03 2.23
CA TYR A 25 -28.51 39.52 2.63
C TYR A 25 -28.52 41.03 2.49
N GLY A 26 -29.54 41.56 1.81
CA GLY A 26 -29.72 43.00 1.70
C GLY A 26 -31.17 43.41 1.82
N LYS A 27 -31.41 44.68 2.14
CA LYS A 27 -32.75 45.29 2.16
C LYS A 27 -32.96 46.06 0.86
N LEU A 28 -33.99 45.69 0.09
CA LEU A 28 -34.30 46.38 -1.17
C LEU A 28 -34.96 47.73 -0.88
N LEU A 29 -34.26 48.84 -1.12
CA LEU A 29 -34.72 50.19 -0.76
C LEU A 29 -35.51 50.85 -1.89
N ALA A 30 -34.96 50.81 -3.10
CA ALA A 30 -35.53 51.47 -4.27
C ALA A 30 -35.43 50.58 -5.49
N ILE A 31 -36.35 50.78 -6.43
CA ILE A 31 -36.44 50.05 -7.69
C ILE A 31 -36.57 51.10 -8.79
N ASP A 32 -35.69 51.01 -9.77
CA ASP A 32 -35.70 51.81 -10.99
C ASP A 32 -35.96 50.86 -12.18
N ALA A 33 -37.09 51.03 -12.85
CA ALA A 33 -37.55 50.09 -13.88
C ALA A 33 -37.90 50.84 -15.18
N PRO A 34 -36.91 51.38 -15.91
CA PRO A 34 -37.16 52.06 -17.17
C PRO A 34 -37.71 51.10 -18.24
N ASP A 35 -38.54 51.62 -19.14
CA ASP A 35 -39.12 50.85 -20.23
C ASP A 35 -38.05 50.22 -21.13
N ASN A 36 -38.26 48.97 -21.53
CA ASN A 36 -37.37 48.16 -22.37
C ASN A 36 -35.94 47.94 -21.84
N LYS A 37 -35.65 48.19 -20.55
CA LYS A 37 -34.35 47.90 -19.92
C LYS A 37 -34.49 46.98 -18.71
N THR A 38 -33.41 46.27 -18.36
CA THR A 38 -33.37 45.51 -17.11
C THR A 38 -33.53 46.47 -15.93
N TRP A 39 -34.45 46.15 -15.01
CA TRP A 39 -34.66 46.98 -13.83
C TRP A 39 -33.44 46.92 -12.91
N GLN A 40 -33.22 47.99 -12.15
CA GLN A 40 -32.14 48.12 -11.18
C GLN A 40 -32.73 48.32 -9.78
N GLY A 41 -32.12 47.68 -8.78
CA GLY A 41 -32.48 47.84 -7.38
C GLY A 41 -31.36 48.54 -6.62
N THR A 42 -31.70 49.50 -5.76
CA THR A 42 -30.79 49.98 -4.72
C THR A 42 -30.97 49.11 -3.49
N VAL A 43 -29.92 48.40 -3.09
CA VAL A 43 -29.96 47.44 -1.99
C VAL A 43 -28.93 47.84 -0.95
N ARG A 44 -29.35 47.85 0.32
CA ARG A 44 -28.45 48.04 1.46
C ARG A 44 -28.01 46.68 2.00
N MET A 45 -26.70 46.43 2.07
CA MET A 45 -26.18 45.18 2.60
C MET A 45 -26.38 45.11 4.11
N THR A 46 -27.06 44.08 4.59
CA THR A 46 -27.35 43.88 6.02
C THR A 46 -26.67 42.65 6.59
N GLY A 47 -26.20 41.73 5.73
CA GLY A 47 -25.46 40.56 6.15
C GLY A 47 -24.97 39.71 4.99
N ILE A 48 -24.40 38.55 5.32
CA ILE A 48 -23.78 37.62 4.39
C ILE A 48 -24.51 36.29 4.48
N HIS A 49 -24.97 35.80 3.34
CA HIS A 49 -25.66 34.52 3.22
C HIS A 49 -24.66 33.37 3.07
N SER A 50 -23.72 33.50 2.13
CA SER A 50 -22.72 32.47 1.88
C SER A 50 -21.46 33.05 1.22
N VAL A 51 -20.32 32.41 1.49
CA VAL A 51 -19.03 32.67 0.86
C VAL A 51 -18.49 31.35 0.32
N LYS A 52 -17.82 31.39 -0.84
CA LYS A 52 -17.26 30.17 -1.47
C LYS A 52 -15.77 30.01 -1.28
N THR A 53 -15.05 31.08 -0.91
CA THR A 53 -13.60 31.06 -0.79
C THR A 53 -13.11 31.82 0.44
N ALA A 54 -12.02 31.35 1.04
CA ALA A 54 -11.37 32.02 2.17
C ALA A 54 -10.85 33.42 1.81
N HIS A 55 -10.43 33.61 0.55
CA HIS A 55 -10.00 34.92 0.06
C HIS A 55 -11.12 35.95 0.12
N ILE A 56 -12.32 35.60 -0.35
CA ILE A 56 -13.47 36.51 -0.30
C ILE A 56 -13.99 36.68 1.13
N ALA A 57 -13.93 35.64 1.97
CA ALA A 57 -14.29 35.76 3.38
C ALA A 57 -13.40 36.75 4.16
N SER A 58 -12.12 36.91 3.74
CA SER A 58 -11.18 37.86 4.34
C SER A 58 -11.26 39.26 3.72
N HIS A 59 -11.69 39.37 2.46
CA HIS A 59 -11.79 40.64 1.72
C HIS A 59 -13.15 40.73 1.04
N LEU A 60 -14.15 41.17 1.81
CA LEU A 60 -15.52 41.25 1.33
C LEU A 60 -15.70 42.42 0.36
N PRO A 61 -16.31 42.20 -0.81
CA PRO A 61 -16.58 43.25 -1.79
C PRO A 61 -17.43 44.43 -1.29
N TYR A 62 -18.33 44.20 -0.33
CA TYR A 62 -19.23 45.22 0.19
C TYR A 62 -19.29 45.18 1.72
N GLY A 63 -19.25 46.34 2.35
CA GLY A 63 -19.30 46.51 3.79
C GLY A 63 -20.70 46.41 4.38
N GLU A 64 -20.77 46.43 5.71
CA GLU A 64 -22.03 46.53 6.45
C GLU A 64 -22.69 47.89 6.16
N TRP A 65 -24.00 47.88 5.89
CA TRP A 65 -24.82 49.06 5.56
C TRP A 65 -24.48 49.77 4.25
N GLU A 66 -23.59 49.21 3.43
CA GLU A 66 -23.27 49.77 2.12
C GLU A 66 -24.48 49.67 1.19
N GLU A 67 -24.76 50.77 0.47
CA GLU A 67 -25.84 50.85 -0.50
C GLU A 67 -25.30 50.76 -1.91
N VAL A 68 -25.82 49.79 -2.67
CA VAL A 68 -25.31 49.49 -4.01
C VAL A 68 -26.46 49.40 -4.99
N LYS A 69 -26.27 49.99 -6.18
CA LYS A 69 -27.21 49.84 -7.31
C LYS A 69 -26.82 48.62 -8.13
N LEU A 70 -27.74 47.67 -8.26
CA LEU A 70 -27.50 46.39 -8.91
C LEU A 70 -28.61 46.07 -9.91
N SER A 71 -28.23 45.37 -10.99
CA SER A 71 -29.19 44.79 -11.92
C SER A 71 -30.11 43.80 -11.19
N GLY A 72 -31.41 43.82 -11.52
CA GLY A 72 -32.41 42.90 -10.98
C GLY A 72 -32.10 41.42 -11.22
N THR A 73 -31.24 41.09 -12.19
CA THR A 73 -30.73 39.72 -12.41
C THR A 73 -29.87 39.21 -11.25
N LYS A 74 -29.25 40.12 -10.48
CA LYS A 74 -28.44 39.79 -9.30
C LYS A 74 -29.25 39.73 -8.00
N ILE A 75 -30.54 40.09 -8.04
CA ILE A 75 -31.42 40.16 -6.87
C ILE A 75 -32.43 39.02 -6.92
N LYS A 76 -32.48 38.23 -5.84
CA LYS A 76 -33.40 37.08 -5.68
C LYS A 76 -34.27 37.26 -4.42
N PRO A 77 -35.53 36.80 -4.45
CA PRO A 77 -36.39 36.84 -3.26
C PRO A 77 -35.79 35.99 -2.15
N TYR A 78 -36.02 36.41 -0.92
CA TYR A 78 -35.72 35.63 0.28
C TYR A 78 -37.02 35.47 1.06
N SER A 79 -37.42 34.22 1.33
CA SER A 79 -38.67 33.89 2.01
C SER A 79 -38.51 33.66 3.52
N GLY A 80 -37.28 33.75 4.04
CA GLY A 80 -36.99 33.55 5.46
C GLY A 80 -36.91 34.85 6.26
N THR A 81 -36.65 34.72 7.55
CA THR A 81 -36.29 35.85 8.43
C THR A 81 -34.79 35.85 8.67
N PHE A 82 -34.16 37.00 8.45
CA PHE A 82 -32.75 37.21 8.77
C PHE A 82 -32.63 38.17 9.94
N THR A 83 -32.14 37.66 11.07
CA THR A 83 -32.04 38.41 12.34
C THR A 83 -30.60 38.58 12.82
N ARG A 84 -29.62 38.01 12.11
CA ARG A 84 -28.22 38.06 12.51
C ARG A 84 -27.60 39.41 12.14
N SER A 85 -26.64 39.87 12.93
CA SER A 85 -25.80 41.00 12.52
C SER A 85 -24.90 40.60 11.35
N TYR A 86 -24.34 41.59 10.65
CA TYR A 86 -23.42 41.34 9.54
C TYR A 86 -22.25 40.46 9.96
N ARG A 87 -21.59 40.78 11.09
CA ARG A 87 -20.51 39.98 11.66
C ARG A 87 -20.95 38.55 12.02
N ALA A 88 -22.12 38.38 12.64
CA ALA A 88 -22.62 37.05 13.00
C ALA A 88 -22.95 36.20 11.77
N SER A 89 -23.44 36.84 10.70
CA SER A 89 -23.73 36.18 9.43
C SER A 89 -22.46 35.79 8.66
N LEU A 90 -21.40 36.62 8.71
CA LEU A 90 -20.09 36.27 8.19
C LEU A 90 -19.51 35.04 8.90
N LEU A 91 -19.55 35.03 10.23
CA LEU A 91 -19.04 33.90 11.01
C LEU A 91 -19.81 32.60 10.68
N TYR A 92 -21.13 32.70 10.49
CA TYR A 92 -21.93 31.56 10.07
C TYR A 92 -21.54 31.06 8.68
N ALA A 93 -21.35 31.97 7.72
CA ALA A 93 -20.94 31.63 6.35
C ALA A 93 -19.53 31.00 6.31
N ILE A 94 -18.60 31.50 7.13
CA ILE A 94 -17.25 30.91 7.28
C ILE A 94 -17.34 29.49 7.82
N ARG A 95 -18.11 29.25 8.89
CA ARG A 95 -18.30 27.89 9.45
C ARG A 95 -18.91 26.91 8.46
N ALA A 96 -19.84 27.39 7.63
CA ALA A 96 -20.43 26.57 6.56
C ALA A 96 -19.36 26.20 5.52
N LEU A 97 -18.54 27.17 5.10
CA LEU A 97 -17.43 26.93 4.17
C LEU A 97 -16.38 25.98 4.75
N GLU A 98 -16.05 26.12 6.04
CA GLU A 98 -15.11 25.23 6.75
C GLU A 98 -15.63 23.79 6.76
N LYS A 99 -16.92 23.61 7.05
CA LYS A 99 -17.58 22.30 7.03
C LYS A 99 -17.54 21.68 5.64
N GLU A 100 -17.88 22.44 4.60
CA GLU A 100 -17.85 21.99 3.21
C GLU A 100 -16.42 21.60 2.79
N THR A 101 -15.44 22.43 3.12
CA THR A 101 -14.02 22.17 2.84
C THR A 101 -13.54 20.89 3.51
N ASN A 102 -13.90 20.66 4.78
CA ASN A 102 -13.53 19.44 5.51
C ASN A 102 -14.16 18.18 4.90
N THR A 103 -15.42 18.26 4.46
CA THR A 103 -16.06 17.17 3.72
C THR A 103 -15.30 16.87 2.43
N SER A 104 -14.95 17.89 1.65
CA SER A 104 -14.18 17.70 0.41
C SER A 104 -12.77 17.16 0.66
N ILE A 105 -12.11 17.56 1.76
CA ILE A 105 -10.82 16.98 2.15
C ILE A 105 -10.96 15.48 2.39
N TYR A 106 -11.99 15.07 3.15
CA TYR A 106 -12.24 13.66 3.42
C TYR A 106 -12.49 12.85 2.13
N GLU A 107 -13.34 13.36 1.24
CA GLU A 107 -13.62 12.73 -0.06
C GLU A 107 -12.36 12.61 -0.94
N LEU A 108 -11.53 13.67 -1.00
CA LEU A 108 -10.28 13.66 -1.75
C LEU A 108 -9.23 12.73 -1.14
N GLU A 109 -9.22 12.55 0.18
CA GLU A 109 -8.34 11.60 0.85
C GLU A 109 -8.74 10.15 0.55
N GLU A 110 -10.04 9.87 0.51
CA GLU A 110 -10.59 8.57 0.09
C GLU A 110 -10.24 8.28 -1.37
N GLU A 111 -10.45 9.23 -2.29
CA GLU A 111 -10.07 9.10 -3.69
C GLU A 111 -8.56 8.89 -3.86
N ARG A 112 -7.73 9.64 -3.12
CA ARG A 112 -6.28 9.46 -3.11
C ARG A 112 -5.88 8.06 -2.66
N GLN A 113 -6.58 7.50 -1.67
CA GLN A 113 -6.31 6.14 -1.21
C GLN A 113 -6.69 5.11 -2.28
N GLN A 114 -7.87 5.24 -2.91
CA GLN A 114 -8.29 4.39 -4.02
C GLN A 114 -7.29 4.44 -5.20
N LEU A 115 -6.79 5.63 -5.55
CA LEU A 115 -5.76 5.80 -6.58
C LEU A 115 -4.43 5.12 -6.20
N ARG A 116 -4.04 5.13 -4.92
CA ARG A 116 -2.85 4.41 -4.45
C ARG A 116 -3.02 2.91 -4.55
N ASP A 117 -4.19 2.40 -4.17
CA ASP A 117 -4.51 0.97 -4.22
C ASP A 117 -4.55 0.49 -5.68
N MET A 118 -5.22 1.23 -6.57
CA MET A 118 -5.19 0.97 -8.01
C MET A 118 -3.77 1.04 -8.59
N ARG A 119 -2.94 1.98 -8.13
CA ARG A 119 -1.54 2.07 -8.57
C ARG A 119 -0.72 0.87 -8.11
N LEU A 120 -0.96 0.33 -6.91
CA LEU A 120 -0.32 -0.89 -6.42
C LEU A 120 -0.78 -2.10 -7.26
N GLU A 121 -2.09 -2.22 -7.51
CA GLU A 121 -2.65 -3.29 -8.34
C GLU A 121 -2.14 -3.27 -9.79
N LEU A 122 -2.02 -2.07 -10.39
CA LEU A 122 -1.51 -1.89 -11.75
C LEU A 122 0.02 -1.97 -11.82
N GLY A 123 0.72 -1.48 -10.79
CA GLY A 123 2.17 -1.58 -10.64
C GLY A 123 2.64 -3.03 -10.55
N ASN A 124 1.85 -3.88 -9.89
CA ASN A 124 2.10 -5.33 -9.83
C ASN A 124 1.86 -6.06 -11.17
N LYS A 125 1.21 -5.42 -12.16
CA LYS A 125 0.91 -6.03 -13.47
C LYS A 125 1.78 -5.53 -14.62
N ARG A 126 2.54 -4.45 -14.45
CA ARG A 126 3.43 -3.90 -15.49
C ARG A 126 4.68 -3.24 -14.91
N GLY A 127 5.44 -3.98 -14.11
CA GLY A 127 6.85 -3.67 -13.95
C GLY A 127 7.52 -3.79 -15.32
N LYS A 128 8.29 -2.78 -15.75
CA LYS A 128 9.46 -3.05 -16.60
C LYS A 128 10.12 -4.29 -16.01
N ALA A 129 10.39 -5.33 -16.81
CA ALA A 129 11.00 -6.56 -16.33
C ALA A 129 12.25 -6.19 -15.54
N GLU A 130 12.08 -6.08 -14.23
CA GLU A 130 13.17 -5.88 -13.30
C GLU A 130 14.00 -7.14 -13.48
N ASP A 131 15.30 -6.99 -13.67
CA ASP A 131 16.17 -8.15 -13.83
C ASP A 131 15.83 -9.12 -12.69
N PRO A 132 15.33 -10.32 -13.00
CA PRO A 132 14.79 -11.21 -11.97
C PRO A 132 15.92 -11.87 -11.19
N TYR A 133 17.18 -11.45 -11.38
CA TYR A 133 18.35 -11.94 -10.69
C TYR A 133 19.00 -10.87 -9.82
N LEU A 134 19.60 -11.31 -8.71
CA LEU A 134 20.60 -10.57 -7.93
C LEU A 134 21.99 -11.06 -8.31
N TYR A 135 22.95 -10.14 -8.35
CA TYR A 135 24.32 -10.40 -8.79
C TYR A 135 25.32 -10.32 -7.63
N PHE A 136 26.15 -11.35 -7.54
CA PHE A 136 27.13 -11.55 -6.48
C PHE A 136 28.51 -11.76 -7.09
N HIS A 137 29.54 -11.41 -6.33
CA HIS A 137 30.90 -11.82 -6.58
C HIS A 137 31.40 -12.76 -5.49
N LEU A 138 32.19 -13.75 -5.90
CA LEU A 138 32.91 -14.60 -4.95
C LEU A 138 34.07 -13.83 -4.31
N THR A 139 34.15 -13.89 -2.98
CA THR A 139 35.28 -13.36 -2.20
C THR A 139 35.71 -14.36 -1.14
N GLU A 140 36.94 -14.24 -0.67
CA GLU A 140 37.42 -15.00 0.48
C GLU A 140 37.61 -14.06 1.67
N GLU A 141 36.99 -14.40 2.78
CA GLU A 141 37.10 -13.68 4.03
C GLU A 141 37.32 -14.69 5.16
N HIS A 142 38.31 -14.44 6.02
CA HIS A 142 38.65 -15.32 7.15
C HIS A 142 38.92 -16.80 6.80
N GLY A 143 39.26 -17.11 5.53
CA GLY A 143 39.53 -18.47 5.05
C GLY A 143 38.30 -19.19 4.49
N GLU A 144 37.14 -18.53 4.44
CA GLU A 144 35.89 -19.04 3.88
C GLU A 144 35.52 -18.31 2.59
N VAL A 145 34.92 -19.06 1.66
CA VAL A 145 34.43 -18.51 0.40
C VAL A 145 33.00 -18.02 0.59
N VAL A 146 32.78 -16.73 0.34
CA VAL A 146 31.49 -16.05 0.56
C VAL A 146 31.01 -15.36 -0.72
N LEU A 147 29.69 -15.23 -0.84
CA LEU A 147 29.02 -14.42 -1.86
C LEU A 147 28.86 -13.00 -1.34
N LYS A 148 29.26 -12.02 -2.14
CA LYS A 148 29.12 -10.61 -1.82
C LYS A 148 28.26 -9.91 -2.86
N GLU A 149 27.13 -9.34 -2.43
CA GLU A 149 26.18 -8.67 -3.33
C GLU A 149 26.79 -7.37 -3.89
N GLN A 150 26.65 -7.15 -5.20
CA GLN A 150 27.19 -5.97 -5.87
C GLN A 150 26.56 -4.65 -5.42
N SER A 151 25.27 -4.67 -5.07
CA SER A 151 24.44 -3.48 -4.84
C SER A 151 24.49 -2.99 -3.39
N GLN A 152 24.34 -3.88 -2.41
CA GLN A 152 24.18 -3.50 -0.99
C GLN A 152 25.36 -3.93 -0.12
N ASN A 153 26.41 -4.54 -0.69
CA ASN A 153 27.59 -5.02 0.04
C ASN A 153 27.22 -6.03 1.15
N GLU A 154 26.04 -6.65 1.06
CA GLU A 154 25.61 -7.77 1.89
C GLU A 154 26.43 -9.02 1.55
N LYS A 155 26.61 -9.87 2.56
CA LYS A 155 27.43 -11.09 2.47
C LYS A 155 26.57 -12.30 2.77
N MET A 156 26.87 -13.39 2.09
CA MET A 156 26.20 -14.67 2.27
C MET A 156 27.22 -15.80 2.26
N LEU A 157 27.14 -16.67 3.25
CA LEU A 157 27.95 -17.89 3.32
C LEU A 157 27.50 -18.88 2.24
N LEU A 158 28.45 -19.58 1.63
CA LEU A 158 28.16 -20.61 0.64
C LEU A 158 27.87 -21.97 1.27
N GLU A 159 28.49 -22.26 2.42
CA GLU A 159 28.27 -23.50 3.14
C GLU A 159 26.84 -23.57 3.68
N GLY A 160 26.11 -24.65 3.37
CA GLY A 160 24.70 -24.78 3.73
C GLY A 160 23.73 -23.88 2.95
N CYS A 161 24.20 -23.16 1.93
CA CYS A 161 23.38 -22.22 1.15
C CYS A 161 22.27 -22.96 0.36
N PRO A 162 20.98 -22.65 0.58
CA PRO A 162 19.85 -23.37 -0.02
C PRO A 162 19.46 -22.86 -1.43
N PHE A 163 20.25 -21.95 -2.01
CA PHE A 163 19.93 -21.29 -3.28
C PHE A 163 20.57 -21.99 -4.47
N GLU A 164 19.78 -22.15 -5.54
CA GLU A 164 20.32 -22.48 -6.86
C GLU A 164 21.06 -21.28 -7.44
N MET A 165 22.30 -21.51 -7.87
CA MET A 165 23.19 -20.46 -8.37
C MET A 165 23.46 -20.65 -9.86
N ASP A 166 23.54 -19.53 -10.58
CA ASP A 166 24.04 -19.49 -11.95
C ASP A 166 25.40 -18.78 -11.95
N TRP A 167 26.42 -19.39 -12.54
CA TRP A 167 27.72 -18.77 -12.78
C TRP A 167 27.88 -18.37 -14.24
N PHE A 168 28.49 -17.21 -14.49
CA PHE A 168 28.79 -16.77 -15.84
C PHE A 168 30.06 -17.49 -16.35
N ASP A 169 29.89 -18.46 -17.24
CA ASP A 169 31.01 -19.17 -17.88
C ASP A 169 31.60 -18.28 -18.99
N PRO A 170 32.81 -17.70 -18.81
CA PRO A 170 33.40 -16.81 -19.79
C PRO A 170 33.82 -17.55 -21.07
N ALA A 171 34.09 -18.86 -21.00
CA ALA A 171 34.51 -19.66 -22.15
C ALA A 171 33.32 -19.97 -23.08
N GLN A 172 32.12 -20.08 -22.53
CA GLN A 172 30.88 -20.33 -23.27
C GLN A 172 30.02 -19.08 -23.44
N ASN A 173 30.39 -17.96 -22.81
CA ASN A 173 29.66 -16.70 -22.78
C ASN A 173 28.18 -16.87 -22.37
N GLN A 174 27.92 -17.73 -21.39
CA GLN A 174 26.57 -18.07 -20.93
C GLN A 174 26.51 -18.36 -19.44
N TRP A 175 25.30 -18.24 -18.88
CA TRP A 175 25.02 -18.59 -17.49
C TRP A 175 24.80 -20.09 -17.34
N THR A 176 25.51 -20.72 -16.40
CA THR A 176 25.46 -22.15 -16.15
C THR A 176 25.07 -22.41 -14.70
N LYS A 177 24.04 -23.25 -14.50
CA LYS A 177 23.62 -23.70 -13.17
C LYS A 177 24.73 -24.45 -12.45
N ILE A 178 25.00 -24.04 -11.22
CA ILE A 178 26.01 -24.62 -10.33
C ILE A 178 25.46 -24.79 -8.91
N ALA A 179 26.03 -25.75 -8.19
CA ALA A 179 25.84 -25.96 -6.76
C ALA A 179 27.22 -25.92 -6.07
N HIS A 180 27.30 -25.31 -4.90
CA HIS A 180 28.53 -25.33 -4.09
C HIS A 180 28.81 -26.76 -3.62
N ASP A 181 30.06 -27.21 -3.76
CA ASP A 181 30.52 -28.50 -3.26
C ASP A 181 31.35 -28.28 -2.00
N ARG A 182 32.52 -27.63 -2.15
CA ARG A 182 33.44 -27.27 -1.05
C ARG A 182 34.36 -26.13 -1.48
N GLN A 183 34.57 -25.14 -0.61
CA GLN A 183 35.47 -24.01 -0.87
C GLN A 183 35.25 -23.40 -2.28
N TRP A 184 36.29 -23.37 -3.12
CA TRP A 184 36.25 -22.87 -4.49
C TRP A 184 35.72 -23.87 -5.53
N ALA A 185 35.30 -25.07 -5.11
CA ALA A 185 34.80 -26.12 -5.98
C ALA A 185 33.26 -26.13 -6.03
N PHE A 186 32.73 -26.13 -7.24
CA PHE A 186 31.30 -26.14 -7.56
C PHE A 186 30.99 -27.28 -8.54
N LYS A 187 29.76 -27.75 -8.56
CA LYS A 187 29.27 -28.78 -9.49
C LYS A 187 28.23 -28.18 -10.42
N THR A 188 28.37 -28.40 -11.72
CA THR A 188 27.32 -28.07 -12.70
C THR A 188 26.16 -29.05 -12.59
N ALA A 189 25.02 -28.73 -13.21
CA ALA A 189 23.88 -29.65 -13.36
C ALA A 189 24.26 -30.99 -14.04
N THR A 190 25.31 -31.02 -14.85
CA THR A 190 25.85 -32.23 -15.49
C THR A 190 26.80 -33.04 -14.60
N GLY A 191 27.01 -32.63 -13.35
CA GLY A 191 27.91 -33.27 -12.41
C GLY A 191 29.39 -32.92 -12.63
N ARG A 192 29.72 -32.06 -13.58
CA ARG A 192 31.11 -31.61 -13.82
C ARG A 192 31.55 -30.69 -12.69
N LYS A 193 32.72 -30.97 -12.11
CA LYS A 193 33.34 -30.07 -11.14
C LYS A 193 34.01 -28.90 -11.86
N VAL A 194 33.69 -27.70 -11.42
CA VAL A 194 34.31 -26.44 -11.86
C VAL A 194 34.91 -25.75 -10.64
N ARG A 195 36.09 -25.15 -10.81
CA ARG A 195 36.73 -24.38 -9.75
C ARG A 195 36.61 -22.91 -10.10
N LEU A 196 35.91 -22.16 -9.25
CA LEU A 196 35.70 -20.73 -9.43
C LEU A 196 36.81 -19.94 -8.74
N GLN A 197 36.92 -18.66 -9.09
CA GLN A 197 37.93 -17.74 -8.58
C GLN A 197 37.31 -16.49 -7.96
N THR A 198 38.12 -15.76 -7.20
CA THR A 198 37.72 -14.48 -6.63
C THR A 198 37.26 -13.53 -7.73
N LYS A 199 36.14 -12.83 -7.48
CA LYS A 199 35.43 -11.93 -8.40
C LYS A 199 34.63 -12.60 -9.51
N ASP A 200 34.62 -13.93 -9.61
CA ASP A 200 33.67 -14.60 -10.52
C ASP A 200 32.24 -14.20 -10.17
N MET A 201 31.44 -14.00 -11.21
CA MET A 201 30.09 -13.48 -11.09
C MET A 201 29.09 -14.63 -10.98
N ILE A 202 28.30 -14.58 -9.92
CA ILE A 202 27.20 -15.49 -9.66
C ILE A 202 25.91 -14.69 -9.67
N ARG A 203 24.83 -15.26 -10.19
CA ARG A 203 23.50 -14.69 -10.07
C ARG A 203 22.55 -15.68 -9.43
N ILE A 204 21.63 -15.16 -8.64
CA ILE A 204 20.57 -15.94 -7.97
C ILE A 204 19.24 -15.27 -8.28
N HIS A 205 18.25 -16.07 -8.69
CA HIS A 205 16.92 -15.55 -9.01
C HIS A 205 16.27 -14.93 -7.76
N LYS A 206 15.75 -13.71 -7.86
CA LYS A 206 15.07 -12.94 -6.79
C LYS A 206 13.94 -13.74 -6.13
N GLU A 207 13.20 -14.55 -6.90
CA GLU A 207 12.16 -15.41 -6.33
C GLU A 207 12.70 -16.44 -5.33
N GLN A 208 13.98 -16.80 -5.39
CA GLN A 208 14.57 -17.69 -4.38
C GLN A 208 14.77 -16.97 -3.05
N PHE A 209 14.75 -15.63 -3.02
CA PHE A 209 14.76 -14.83 -1.80
C PHE A 209 13.34 -14.60 -1.23
N GLU A 210 12.29 -15.06 -1.93
CA GLU A 210 10.93 -15.02 -1.41
C GLU A 210 10.81 -15.97 -0.21
N PRO A 211 10.41 -15.49 0.98
CA PRO A 211 10.41 -16.29 2.21
C PRO A 211 9.69 -17.64 2.10
N PHE A 212 8.64 -17.70 1.27
CA PHE A 212 7.89 -18.92 1.02
C PHE A 212 8.61 -19.89 0.08
N GLN A 213 9.32 -19.39 -0.93
CA GLN A 213 10.15 -20.26 -1.78
C GLN A 213 11.29 -20.86 -0.97
N ILE A 214 11.88 -20.06 -0.09
CA ILE A 214 12.91 -20.52 0.85
C ILE A 214 12.35 -21.60 1.76
N LEU A 215 11.18 -21.37 2.37
CA LEU A 215 10.50 -22.38 3.17
C LEU A 215 10.30 -23.68 2.37
N LEU A 216 9.83 -23.58 1.12
CA LEU A 216 9.67 -24.76 0.27
C LEU A 216 11.00 -25.45 -0.06
N ASN A 217 12.13 -24.74 -0.10
CA ASN A 217 13.45 -25.34 -0.31
C ASN A 217 13.95 -26.03 0.97
N GLU A 218 13.63 -25.49 2.16
CA GLU A 218 13.98 -26.02 3.49
C GLU A 218 13.17 -27.28 3.88
N LEU A 219 11.94 -27.43 3.38
CA LEU A 219 11.10 -28.58 3.71
C LEU A 219 11.58 -29.85 2.98
N GLU A 220 11.43 -31.01 3.62
CA GLU A 220 11.55 -32.29 2.91
C GLU A 220 10.32 -32.56 2.04
N SER A 221 10.46 -33.42 1.02
CA SER A 221 9.37 -33.74 0.09
C SER A 221 8.04 -34.11 0.77
N PRO A 222 7.99 -34.95 1.83
CA PRO A 222 6.74 -35.27 2.51
C PRO A 222 6.08 -34.07 3.20
N SER A 223 6.88 -33.16 3.76
CA SER A 223 6.38 -31.90 4.35
C SER A 223 5.86 -30.96 3.28
N LYS A 224 6.54 -30.84 2.12
CA LYS A 224 6.05 -30.06 0.97
C LYS A 224 4.69 -30.56 0.48
N GLU A 225 4.56 -31.88 0.33
CA GLU A 225 3.29 -32.50 -0.07
C GLU A 225 2.18 -32.26 0.96
N SER A 226 2.52 -32.31 2.25
CA SER A 226 1.57 -32.04 3.34
C SER A 226 1.07 -30.60 3.32
N LEU A 227 1.97 -29.63 3.14
CA LEU A 227 1.61 -28.23 2.96
C LEU A 227 0.76 -28.02 1.69
N ALA A 228 1.13 -28.65 0.57
CA ALA A 228 0.37 -28.57 -0.68
C ALA A 228 -1.05 -29.13 -0.52
N ARG A 229 -1.21 -30.25 0.19
CA ARG A 229 -2.52 -30.84 0.51
C ARG A 229 -3.37 -29.91 1.38
N LEU A 230 -2.77 -29.26 2.38
CA LEU A 230 -3.47 -28.28 3.22
C LEU A 230 -3.99 -27.10 2.38
N LEU A 231 -3.14 -26.53 1.54
CA LEU A 231 -3.55 -25.43 0.67
C LEU A 231 -4.67 -25.86 -0.27
N HIS A 232 -4.57 -27.06 -0.86
CA HIS A 232 -5.59 -27.60 -1.73
C HIS A 232 -6.92 -27.82 -1.00
N TYR A 233 -6.89 -28.40 0.21
CA TYR A 233 -8.08 -28.65 1.03
C TYR A 233 -8.87 -27.36 1.32
N TYR A 234 -8.17 -26.28 1.67
CA TYR A 234 -8.80 -24.97 1.91
C TYR A 234 -9.06 -24.16 0.62
N GLY A 235 -8.75 -24.70 -0.57
CA GLY A 235 -8.98 -24.04 -1.86
C GLY A 235 -8.02 -22.88 -2.19
N PHE A 236 -6.86 -22.86 -1.53
CA PHE A 236 -5.78 -21.90 -1.74
C PHE A 236 -4.69 -22.46 -2.67
N GLN A 237 -3.85 -21.55 -3.16
CA GLN A 237 -2.74 -21.80 -4.07
C GLN A 237 -1.64 -20.81 -3.70
N ARG A 238 -0.40 -21.05 -4.14
CA ARG A 238 0.73 -20.14 -3.90
C ARG A 238 0.41 -18.67 -4.25
N LYS A 239 -0.28 -18.43 -5.37
CA LYS A 239 -0.64 -17.08 -5.82
C LYS A 239 -1.57 -16.30 -4.87
N HIS A 240 -2.21 -16.99 -3.94
CA HIS A 240 -3.09 -16.39 -2.93
C HIS A 240 -2.33 -16.05 -1.65
N MET A 241 -1.02 -16.30 -1.59
CA MET A 241 -0.22 -15.96 -0.42
C MET A 241 -0.03 -14.45 -0.34
N VAL A 242 -0.35 -13.88 0.82
CA VAL A 242 -0.17 -12.46 1.12
C VAL A 242 1.15 -12.23 1.84
N GLN A 243 1.49 -13.12 2.78
CA GLN A 243 2.66 -12.95 3.63
C GLN A 243 3.23 -14.31 4.02
N CYS A 244 4.56 -14.41 4.03
CA CYS A 244 5.29 -15.50 4.66
C CYS A 244 6.42 -14.92 5.50
N HIS A 245 6.43 -15.25 6.79
CA HIS A 245 7.52 -14.95 7.69
C HIS A 245 8.31 -16.23 7.91
N ASN A 246 9.52 -16.29 7.35
CA ASN A 246 10.45 -17.39 7.58
C ASN A 246 11.48 -16.97 8.64
N THR A 247 11.46 -17.68 9.78
CA THR A 247 12.37 -17.50 10.91
C THR A 247 13.60 -18.40 10.81
N LEU A 248 13.49 -19.58 10.18
CA LEU A 248 14.59 -20.54 10.04
C LEU A 248 15.76 -19.93 9.27
N LEU A 249 15.49 -19.29 8.14
CA LEU A 249 16.52 -18.60 7.35
C LEU A 249 17.30 -17.57 8.19
N ARG A 250 16.61 -16.78 9.03
CA ARG A 250 17.29 -15.79 9.87
C ARG A 250 18.24 -16.46 10.85
N GLN A 251 17.80 -17.59 11.43
CA GLN A 251 18.63 -18.34 12.36
C GLN A 251 19.85 -18.93 11.63
N LEU A 252 19.65 -19.55 10.46
CA LEU A 252 20.74 -20.11 9.62
C LEU A 252 21.76 -19.05 9.17
N LEU A 253 21.32 -17.83 8.85
CA LEU A 253 22.22 -16.74 8.44
C LEU A 253 22.96 -16.08 9.61
N GLN A 254 22.49 -16.27 10.86
CA GLN A 254 23.04 -15.61 12.05
C GLN A 254 23.84 -16.57 12.95
N SER A 255 23.68 -17.88 12.79
CA SER A 255 24.38 -18.88 13.58
C SER A 255 25.72 -19.23 12.95
N GLU A 256 26.82 -18.85 13.61
CA GLU A 256 28.16 -19.28 13.20
C GLU A 256 28.47 -20.73 13.64
N GLU A 257 27.81 -21.26 14.69
CA GLU A 257 28.11 -22.60 15.26
C GLU A 257 26.90 -23.42 15.74
N ASP A 258 25.66 -22.89 15.67
CA ASP A 258 24.50 -23.62 16.19
C ASP A 258 24.09 -24.79 15.29
N GLN A 259 23.96 -25.97 15.88
CA GLN A 259 23.45 -27.17 15.21
C GLN A 259 21.96 -27.44 15.50
N HIS A 260 21.31 -26.60 16.28
CA HIS A 260 19.92 -26.78 16.68
C HIS A 260 19.11 -25.52 16.38
N PHE A 261 18.11 -25.67 15.52
CA PHE A 261 17.18 -24.61 15.11
C PHE A 261 15.76 -24.99 15.49
N GLN A 262 15.03 -24.06 16.09
CA GLN A 262 13.61 -24.22 16.35
C GLN A 262 12.88 -22.89 16.21
N GLY A 263 11.62 -22.94 15.78
CA GLY A 263 10.88 -21.72 15.57
C GLY A 263 9.51 -21.94 14.96
N VAL A 264 8.89 -20.82 14.58
CA VAL A 264 7.57 -20.79 13.97
C VAL A 264 7.59 -19.84 12.78
N ASN A 265 7.26 -20.38 11.61
CA ASN A 265 6.98 -19.59 10.42
C ASN A 265 5.48 -19.28 10.36
N PHE A 266 5.14 -18.07 9.91
CA PHE A 266 3.76 -17.65 9.73
C PHE A 266 3.47 -17.46 8.26
N MET A 267 2.40 -18.05 7.77
CA MET A 267 1.94 -17.89 6.39
C MET A 267 0.48 -17.43 6.39
N THR A 268 0.19 -16.40 5.61
CA THR A 268 -1.17 -15.87 5.45
C THR A 268 -1.54 -15.93 3.98
N PHE A 269 -2.70 -16.51 3.70
CA PHE A 269 -3.29 -16.58 2.37
C PHE A 269 -4.63 -15.87 2.36
N GLN A 270 -4.91 -15.15 1.27
CA GLN A 270 -6.15 -14.44 1.04
C GLN A 270 -6.63 -14.69 -0.40
N LYS A 271 -7.91 -15.03 -0.52
CA LYS A 271 -8.58 -15.24 -1.81
C LYS A 271 -9.97 -14.65 -1.73
N ASN A 272 -10.23 -13.58 -2.49
CA ASN A 272 -11.43 -12.75 -2.33
C ASN A 272 -11.54 -12.29 -0.85
N ASP A 273 -12.68 -12.55 -0.22
CA ASP A 273 -12.93 -12.24 1.19
C ASP A 273 -12.57 -13.38 2.15
N THR A 274 -11.88 -14.44 1.67
CA THR A 274 -11.54 -15.61 2.49
C THR A 274 -10.10 -15.61 2.97
N PHE A 275 -9.90 -15.91 4.27
CA PHE A 275 -8.58 -15.94 4.90
C PHE A 275 -8.19 -17.32 5.44
N LEU A 276 -6.90 -17.66 5.26
CA LEU A 276 -6.26 -18.83 5.84
C LEU A 276 -4.93 -18.42 6.47
N THR A 277 -4.74 -18.76 7.74
CA THR A 277 -3.45 -18.63 8.43
C THR A 277 -2.87 -20.00 8.68
N ILE A 278 -1.60 -20.19 8.37
CA ILE A 278 -0.84 -21.41 8.65
C ILE A 278 0.35 -21.05 9.54
N GLN A 279 0.43 -21.68 10.70
CA GLN A 279 1.62 -21.65 11.56
C GLN A 279 2.42 -22.91 11.30
N HIS A 280 3.67 -22.76 10.88
CA HIS A 280 4.60 -23.87 10.68
C HIS A 280 5.63 -23.88 11.80
N ARG A 281 5.48 -24.76 12.78
CA ARG A 281 6.49 -24.99 13.81
C ARG A 281 7.52 -25.97 13.26
N PHE A 282 8.79 -25.63 13.38
CA PHE A 282 9.87 -26.50 12.95
C PHE A 282 10.89 -26.72 14.07
N GLU A 283 11.54 -27.88 14.00
CA GLU A 283 12.75 -28.19 14.75
C GLU A 283 13.72 -28.90 13.80
N ARG A 284 15.00 -28.52 13.88
CA ARG A 284 16.11 -29.06 13.12
C ARG A 284 17.26 -29.32 14.08
N VAL A 285 17.83 -30.51 14.04
CA VAL A 285 19.14 -30.78 14.67
C VAL A 285 20.05 -31.32 13.59
N LEU A 286 21.01 -30.50 13.18
CA LEU A 286 22.01 -30.83 12.17
C LEU A 286 23.11 -31.67 12.82
N HIS A 287 23.50 -32.77 12.19
CA HIS A 287 24.59 -33.62 12.67
C HIS A 287 25.66 -33.78 11.60
N SER A 288 26.93 -33.80 12.01
CA SER A 288 28.05 -34.03 11.09
C SER A 288 28.27 -35.51 10.73
N ASP A 289 27.75 -36.43 11.55
CA ASP A 289 28.09 -37.86 11.55
C ASP A 289 26.89 -38.80 11.43
N ARG A 290 25.67 -38.27 11.43
CA ARG A 290 24.40 -39.02 11.31
C ARG A 290 23.35 -38.19 10.59
N ASP A 291 22.21 -38.80 10.30
CA ASP A 291 21.08 -38.10 9.68
C ASP A 291 20.56 -36.97 10.59
N ASP A 292 20.19 -35.86 9.97
CA ASP A 292 19.61 -34.70 10.65
C ASP A 292 18.25 -35.04 11.26
N TYR A 293 17.94 -34.46 12.42
CA TYR A 293 16.58 -34.51 12.96
C TYR A 293 15.74 -33.42 12.31
N ILE A 294 14.61 -33.80 11.72
CA ILE A 294 13.68 -32.89 11.07
C ILE A 294 12.28 -33.12 11.62
N TYR A 295 11.67 -32.04 12.12
CA TYR A 295 10.28 -32.01 12.57
C TYR A 295 9.57 -30.79 12.00
N ASP A 296 8.38 -31.00 11.44
CA ASP A 296 7.52 -29.96 10.88
C ASP A 296 6.08 -30.15 11.38
N ARG A 297 5.47 -29.08 11.87
CA ARG A 297 4.06 -29.06 12.28
C ARG A 297 3.36 -27.86 11.68
N PHE A 298 2.41 -28.13 10.80
CA PHE A 298 1.53 -27.14 10.19
C PHE A 298 0.22 -27.07 10.95
N GLU A 299 -0.12 -25.91 11.52
CA GLU A 299 -1.43 -25.61 12.10
C GLU A 299 -2.15 -24.58 11.25
N CYS A 300 -3.24 -25.01 10.63
CA CYS A 300 -4.10 -24.18 9.79
C CYS A 300 -5.30 -23.69 10.59
N THR A 301 -5.65 -22.42 10.42
CA THR A 301 -6.89 -21.82 10.91
C THR A 301 -7.55 -21.02 9.79
N SER A 302 -8.80 -21.35 9.46
CA SER A 302 -9.63 -20.58 8.53
C SER A 302 -10.56 -19.63 9.28
N GLU A 303 -11.08 -18.62 8.58
CA GLU A 303 -12.12 -17.71 9.10
C GLU A 303 -13.43 -18.42 9.48
N ARG A 304 -13.67 -19.63 8.95
CA ARG A 304 -14.83 -20.46 9.27
C ARG A 304 -14.65 -21.22 10.59
N ASN A 305 -13.61 -20.88 11.35
CA ASN A 305 -13.20 -21.55 12.58
C ASN A 305 -12.85 -23.04 12.37
N GLU A 306 -12.48 -23.42 11.15
CA GLU A 306 -11.95 -24.76 10.87
C GLU A 306 -10.46 -24.78 11.21
N ARG A 307 -10.03 -25.81 11.94
CA ARG A 307 -8.63 -26.00 12.33
C ARG A 307 -8.15 -27.37 11.88
N GLN A 308 -6.96 -27.39 11.29
CA GLN A 308 -6.31 -28.63 10.90
C GLN A 308 -4.85 -28.59 11.33
N VAL A 309 -4.35 -29.73 11.82
CA VAL A 309 -2.95 -29.88 12.20
C VAL A 309 -2.37 -31.06 11.44
N ILE A 310 -1.23 -30.86 10.79
CA ILE A 310 -0.44 -31.92 10.16
C ILE A 310 0.98 -31.87 10.70
N THR A 311 1.51 -33.02 11.06
CA THR A 311 2.88 -33.16 11.57
C THR A 311 3.67 -34.13 10.71
N TYR A 312 4.93 -33.81 10.50
CA TYR A 312 5.93 -34.67 9.89
C TYR A 312 7.16 -34.73 10.78
N SER A 313 7.77 -35.91 10.87
CA SER A 313 9.10 -36.08 11.42
C SER A 313 9.81 -37.21 10.68
N ASN A 314 11.09 -37.02 10.37
CA ASN A 314 11.90 -38.03 9.69
C ASN A 314 12.40 -39.13 10.65
N MET A 315 12.32 -38.94 11.96
CA MET A 315 12.56 -39.98 12.96
C MET A 315 11.24 -40.53 13.49
N GLN A 316 11.05 -41.84 13.35
CA GLN A 316 10.00 -42.54 14.10
C GLN A 316 10.37 -42.47 15.57
N THR A 317 9.62 -41.71 16.37
CA THR A 317 9.58 -41.95 17.81
C THR A 317 8.97 -43.33 18.01
N SER A 318 9.81 -44.35 18.14
CA SER A 318 9.41 -45.62 18.75
C SER A 318 8.83 -45.28 20.13
N LYS A 319 7.51 -45.47 20.27
CA LYS A 319 6.86 -45.46 21.58
C LYS A 319 7.11 -46.78 22.29
#